data_AF-A0A1G1TIC8-F1
#
_entry.id   AF-A0A1G1TIC8-F1
#
_cell.length_a   1.000
_cell.length_b   1.000
_cell.length_c   1.000
_cell.angle_alpha   90.00
_cell.angle_beta   90.00
_cell.angle_gamma   90.00
#
_symmetry.space_group_name_H-M   'P 1'
#
loop_
_entity.id
_entity.type
_entity.pdbx_description
1 polymer ?
#
loop_
_entity_poly.entity_id
_entity_poly.type
_entity_poly.pdbx_seq_one_letter_code
_entity_poly.pdbx_strand_id
1 'polypeptide(L)'
;MNTRFLLLVLLALAGAPAAAQRPAAARPNVPAELDALGLHLVLTAEAQRLVQLRADALVRHQPSFQARVDLADAAFPLIDQTLQQAGVPRDFRYLALQESALLPDAQSAHGAVGYWQLKRETATGLGLRVDGAVDERKHLAASTRGAARYLTQSNAALRNWLDALLSYYTGLGGVRPYTLPTDAGATEMAITADTSPYVLMFLAQKVAFEPACGLNPHPARLRELRGQRDFNYAEAVPRLSAWDLFWARLWQRVQNWLDQRTYTHFWRWVFYALFVAAGVFVVLKLLQVDLTGVFGRGPRRAPLAYDATAENIHEVDFTARLAEAEATSNFRLGVRLGYLQLLKQLADGGFIDWQPNKTNHAYLAELPAQGPLRADFREITRQFEYVWYGELGLTAGQYAHVRTGHRALAGQLAGAPARRPA
;
A
#
# COMPACT_ATOMS: atom_id res chain seq x y z
N MET A 1 31.45 -49.79 -46.45
CA MET A 1 30.30 -48.86 -46.66
C MET A 1 29.17 -49.33 -45.75
N ASN A 2 28.71 -48.62 -44.70
CA ASN A 2 28.78 -47.19 -44.44
C ASN A 2 29.23 -46.87 -43.00
N THR A 3 30.50 -46.47 -42.92
CA THR A 3 31.24 -45.84 -41.82
C THR A 3 30.78 -44.40 -41.55
N ARG A 4 29.46 -44.18 -41.40
CA ARG A 4 28.90 -42.85 -41.08
C ARG A 4 27.89 -42.81 -39.94
N PHE A 5 27.53 -43.94 -39.34
CA PHE A 5 26.59 -43.97 -38.21
C PHE A 5 27.22 -44.28 -36.84
N LEU A 6 28.52 -44.55 -36.78
CA LEU A 6 29.24 -44.87 -35.53
C LEU A 6 30.15 -43.73 -35.02
N LEU A 7 30.02 -42.52 -35.57
CA LEU A 7 30.86 -41.36 -35.21
C LEU A 7 30.06 -40.14 -34.71
N LEU A 8 28.74 -40.30 -34.49
CA LEU A 8 27.85 -39.28 -33.93
C LEU A 8 27.24 -39.66 -32.58
N VAL A 9 27.66 -40.77 -31.98
CA VAL A 9 27.29 -41.19 -30.61
C VAL A 9 28.47 -41.05 -29.63
N LEU A 10 29.65 -40.64 -30.10
CA LEU A 10 30.86 -40.45 -29.27
C LEU A 10 31.42 -39.02 -29.28
N LEU A 11 30.61 -38.02 -29.69
CA LEU A 11 30.99 -36.60 -29.71
C LEU A 11 29.89 -35.67 -29.15
N ALA A 12 29.09 -36.17 -28.21
CA ALA A 12 28.24 -35.35 -27.33
C ALA A 12 28.57 -35.58 -25.84
N LEU A 13 29.80 -36.05 -25.55
CA LEU A 13 30.43 -36.10 -24.23
C LEU A 13 31.57 -35.07 -24.12
N ALA A 14 31.45 -33.95 -24.82
CA ALA A 14 32.38 -32.84 -24.74
C ALA A 14 31.69 -31.66 -24.02
N GLY A 15 31.88 -31.62 -22.70
CA GLY A 15 31.89 -30.38 -21.92
C GLY A 15 30.58 -29.63 -21.78
N ALA A 16 29.61 -30.19 -21.05
CA ALA A 16 28.90 -29.31 -20.13
C ALA A 16 29.98 -28.75 -19.18
N PRO A 17 30.14 -27.42 -19.03
CA PRO A 17 31.06 -26.91 -18.03
C PRO A 17 30.61 -27.55 -16.71
N ALA A 18 31.50 -28.30 -16.06
CA ALA A 18 31.28 -28.77 -14.72
C ALA A 18 30.81 -27.55 -13.93
N ALA A 19 29.55 -27.55 -13.49
CA ALA A 19 29.04 -26.51 -12.62
C ALA A 19 29.99 -26.50 -11.43
N ALA A 20 30.89 -25.52 -11.38
CA ALA A 20 31.91 -25.45 -10.35
C ALA A 20 31.16 -25.58 -9.03
N GLN A 21 31.39 -26.68 -8.31
CA GLN A 21 30.76 -26.93 -7.02
C GLN A 21 31.22 -25.79 -6.12
N ARG A 22 30.33 -24.82 -5.93
CA ARG A 22 30.58 -23.65 -5.12
C ARG A 22 30.87 -24.14 -3.69
N PRO A 23 31.86 -23.57 -3.00
CA PRO A 23 32.11 -23.94 -1.61
C PRO A 23 30.83 -23.70 -0.81
N ALA A 24 30.47 -24.67 0.03
CA ALA A 24 29.33 -24.54 0.93
C ALA A 24 29.52 -23.26 1.79
N ALA A 25 28.42 -22.54 2.03
CA ALA A 25 28.44 -21.36 2.87
C ALA A 25 29.02 -21.72 4.24
N ALA A 26 30.02 -20.95 4.69
CA ALA A 26 30.58 -21.09 6.01
C ALA A 26 29.47 -20.94 7.06
N ARG A 27 29.60 -21.66 8.17
CA ARG A 27 28.66 -21.51 9.29
C ARG A 27 28.71 -20.06 9.78
N PRO A 28 27.56 -19.36 9.90
CA PRO A 28 27.51 -18.02 10.44
C PRO A 28 28.13 -17.97 11.84
N ASN A 29 28.81 -16.86 12.16
CA ASN A 29 29.31 -16.61 13.50
C ASN A 29 28.64 -15.32 14.02
N VAL A 30 27.71 -15.45 14.96
CA VAL A 30 27.05 -14.29 15.56
C VAL A 30 27.95 -13.72 16.66
N PRO A 31 28.49 -12.50 16.50
CA PRO A 31 29.30 -11.88 17.53
C PRO A 31 28.45 -11.45 18.74
N ALA A 32 29.10 -11.19 19.88
CA ALA A 32 28.43 -10.65 21.07
C ALA A 32 27.98 -9.20 20.87
N GLU A 33 28.62 -8.49 19.94
CA GLU A 33 28.33 -7.11 19.58
C GLU A 33 28.30 -6.99 18.06
N LEU A 34 27.32 -6.28 17.50
CA LEU A 34 27.28 -5.96 16.07
C LEU A 34 26.61 -4.62 15.80
N ASP A 35 27.01 -3.98 14.70
CA ASP A 35 26.32 -2.80 14.20
C ASP A 35 25.19 -3.21 13.26
N ALA A 36 23.98 -2.74 13.53
CA ALA A 36 22.83 -2.93 12.66
C ALA A 36 21.87 -1.75 12.77
N LEU A 37 21.24 -1.37 11.66
CA LEU A 37 20.25 -0.28 11.60
C LEU A 37 20.80 1.09 12.06
N GLY A 38 22.13 1.27 12.02
CA GLY A 38 22.81 2.46 12.54
C GLY A 38 22.92 2.50 14.07
N LEU A 39 22.75 1.36 14.74
CA LEU A 39 22.88 1.18 16.18
C LEU A 39 24.00 0.20 16.49
N HIS A 40 24.71 0.41 17.59
CA HIS A 40 25.58 -0.58 18.20
C HIS A 40 24.74 -1.53 19.07
N LEU A 41 24.68 -2.81 18.73
CA LEU A 41 23.85 -3.78 19.44
C LEU A 41 24.71 -4.70 20.31
N VAL A 42 24.41 -4.76 21.61
CA VAL A 42 25.10 -5.63 22.57
C VAL A 42 24.18 -6.79 22.93
N LEU A 43 24.55 -8.01 22.54
CA LEU A 43 23.74 -9.21 22.74
C LEU A 43 24.12 -9.90 24.04
N THR A 44 23.11 -10.24 24.85
CA THR A 44 23.34 -11.18 25.95
C THR A 44 23.72 -12.56 25.40
N ALA A 45 24.42 -13.37 26.21
CA ALA A 45 24.82 -14.72 25.78
C ALA A 45 23.63 -15.58 25.31
N GLU A 46 22.46 -15.40 25.93
CA GLU A 46 21.24 -16.12 25.53
C GLU A 46 20.67 -15.58 24.20
N ALA A 47 20.62 -14.26 24.02
CA ALA A 47 20.21 -13.66 22.75
C ALA A 47 21.13 -14.07 21.60
N GLN A 48 22.45 -14.06 21.82
CA GLN A 48 23.44 -14.53 20.87
C GLN A 48 23.18 -15.97 20.44
N ARG A 49 22.89 -16.88 21.38
CA ARG A 49 22.50 -18.28 21.08
C ARG A 49 21.23 -18.35 20.24
N LEU A 50 20.21 -17.55 20.58
CA LEU A 50 18.93 -17.51 19.85
C LEU A 50 19.08 -16.99 18.41
N VAL A 51 19.92 -15.99 18.19
CA VAL A 51 20.25 -15.49 16.85
C VAL A 51 21.08 -16.52 16.10
N GLN A 52 22.07 -17.15 16.74
CA GLN A 52 22.90 -18.20 16.14
C GLN A 52 22.07 -19.39 15.67
N LEU A 53 21.10 -19.85 16.47
CA LEU A 53 20.22 -20.96 16.10
C LEU A 53 19.39 -20.63 14.85
N ARG A 54 18.90 -19.40 14.73
CA ARG A 54 18.17 -18.92 13.54
C ARG A 54 19.09 -18.79 12.33
N ALA A 55 20.29 -18.25 12.51
CA ALA A 55 21.28 -18.12 11.44
C ALA A 55 21.73 -19.49 10.90
N ASP A 56 22.01 -20.44 11.79
CA ASP A 56 22.32 -21.84 11.46
C ASP A 56 21.17 -22.49 10.67
N ALA A 57 19.91 -22.21 11.04
CA ALA A 57 18.75 -22.71 10.31
C ALA A 57 18.64 -22.13 8.89
N LEU A 58 18.98 -20.85 8.68
CA LEU A 58 18.94 -20.19 7.38
C LEU A 58 19.95 -20.79 6.37
N VAL A 59 21.13 -21.19 6.85
CA VAL A 59 22.20 -21.76 6.00
C VAL A 59 22.15 -23.28 5.86
N ARG A 60 21.32 -23.96 6.67
CA ARG A 60 21.27 -25.44 6.74
C ARG A 60 21.07 -26.09 5.37
N HIS A 61 20.15 -25.55 4.56
CA HIS A 61 19.89 -26.04 3.21
C HIS A 61 20.66 -25.20 2.19
N GLN A 62 21.89 -25.62 1.89
CA GLN A 62 22.85 -24.91 1.04
C GLN A 62 22.29 -24.47 -0.34
N PRO A 63 21.55 -25.32 -1.10
CA PRO A 63 20.98 -24.89 -2.37
C PRO A 63 19.96 -23.75 -2.24
N SER A 64 19.08 -23.82 -1.23
CA SER A 64 18.08 -22.77 -0.99
C SER A 64 18.71 -21.50 -0.45
N PHE A 65 19.73 -21.62 0.41
CA PHE A 65 20.51 -20.48 0.87
C PHE A 65 21.18 -19.77 -0.30
N GLN A 66 21.89 -20.51 -1.15
CA GLN A 66 22.55 -19.93 -2.32
C GLN A 66 21.58 -19.29 -3.31
N ALA A 67 20.40 -19.88 -3.53
CA ALA A 67 19.38 -19.27 -4.38
C ALA A 67 18.92 -17.90 -3.83
N ARG A 68 18.80 -17.76 -2.50
CA ARG A 68 18.48 -16.48 -1.87
C ARG A 68 19.64 -15.49 -1.91
N VAL A 69 20.89 -15.96 -1.83
CA VAL A 69 22.09 -15.10 -2.03
C VAL A 69 22.14 -14.56 -3.45
N ASP A 70 21.88 -15.40 -4.46
CA ASP A 70 21.82 -14.97 -5.86
C ASP A 70 20.72 -13.91 -6.09
N LEU A 71 19.55 -14.06 -5.45
CA LEU A 71 18.49 -13.04 -5.48
C LEU A 71 18.90 -11.75 -4.75
N ALA A 72 19.54 -11.87 -3.59
CA ALA A 72 20.06 -10.74 -2.83
C ALA A 72 21.05 -9.92 -3.64
N ASP A 73 22.01 -10.56 -4.30
CA ASP A 73 22.99 -9.87 -5.14
C ASP A 73 22.36 -9.14 -6.34
N ALA A 74 21.23 -9.64 -6.84
CA ALA A 74 20.47 -8.97 -7.87
C ALA A 74 19.66 -7.78 -7.35
N ALA A 75 19.01 -7.92 -6.20
CA ALA A 75 18.05 -6.96 -5.67
C ALA A 75 18.69 -5.86 -4.82
N PHE A 76 19.72 -6.19 -4.04
CA PHE A 76 20.33 -5.30 -3.05
C PHE A 76 20.82 -3.97 -3.65
N PRO A 77 21.48 -3.90 -4.82
CA PRO A 77 21.88 -2.62 -5.38
C PRO A 77 20.70 -1.64 -5.61
N LEU A 78 19.55 -2.15 -6.06
CA LEU A 78 18.34 -1.35 -6.29
C LEU A 78 17.66 -0.97 -4.97
N ILE A 79 17.62 -1.91 -4.03
CA ILE A 79 17.09 -1.65 -2.68
C ILE A 79 17.93 -0.58 -1.98
N ASP A 80 19.25 -0.76 -1.96
CA ASP A 80 20.21 0.11 -1.31
C ASP A 80 20.13 1.54 -1.84
N GLN A 81 20.07 1.71 -3.17
CA GLN A 81 19.90 3.02 -3.78
C GLN A 81 18.63 3.71 -3.27
N THR A 82 17.52 2.98 -3.19
CA THR A 82 16.23 3.52 -2.75
C THR A 82 16.23 3.85 -1.25
N LEU A 83 16.80 2.98 -0.42
CA LEU A 83 16.92 3.20 1.03
C LEU A 83 17.81 4.42 1.33
N GLN A 84 18.94 4.54 0.65
CA GLN A 84 19.85 5.68 0.79
C GLN A 84 19.19 7.00 0.41
N GLN A 85 18.44 7.03 -0.70
CA GLN A 85 17.69 8.22 -1.13
C GLN A 85 16.65 8.65 -0.09
N ALA A 86 16.10 7.71 0.69
CA ALA A 86 15.15 7.97 1.76
C ALA A 86 15.81 8.20 3.14
N GLY A 87 17.14 8.13 3.25
CA GLY A 87 17.84 8.23 4.53
C GLY A 87 17.60 7.04 5.48
N VAL A 88 17.20 5.89 4.94
CA VAL A 88 16.93 4.65 5.68
C VAL A 88 18.19 3.78 5.71
N PRO A 89 18.57 3.17 6.85
CA PRO A 89 19.70 2.26 6.95
C PRO A 89 19.64 1.12 5.93
N ARG A 90 20.76 0.85 5.26
CA ARG A 90 20.85 -0.21 4.23
C ARG A 90 20.59 -1.60 4.77
N ASP A 91 20.80 -1.82 6.07
CA ASP A 91 20.49 -3.09 6.73
C ASP A 91 19.03 -3.51 6.54
N PHE A 92 18.10 -2.58 6.31
CA PHE A 92 16.71 -2.92 5.99
C PHE A 92 16.55 -3.75 4.71
N ARG A 93 17.56 -3.91 3.85
CA ARG A 93 17.53 -4.90 2.76
C ARG A 93 17.34 -6.34 3.25
N TYR A 94 17.83 -6.67 4.46
CA TYR A 94 17.61 -7.99 5.06
C TYR A 94 16.16 -8.19 5.51
N LEU A 95 15.40 -7.10 5.69
CA LEU A 95 13.96 -7.19 5.95
C LEU A 95 13.21 -7.72 4.73
N ALA A 96 13.58 -7.31 3.51
CA ALA A 96 12.98 -7.86 2.29
C ALA A 96 13.26 -9.37 2.12
N LEU A 97 14.43 -9.85 2.58
CA LEU A 97 14.70 -11.29 2.68
C LEU A 97 13.82 -11.98 3.71
N GLN A 98 13.62 -11.36 4.88
CA GLN A 98 12.75 -11.90 5.92
C GLN A 98 11.28 -12.00 5.49
N GLU A 99 10.77 -10.95 4.82
CA GLU A 99 9.36 -10.85 4.45
C GLU A 99 8.98 -11.79 3.31
N SER A 100 9.80 -11.87 2.24
CA SER A 100 9.41 -12.62 1.05
C SER A 100 10.49 -13.52 0.47
N ALA A 101 11.66 -13.60 1.11
CA ALA A 101 12.86 -14.16 0.50
C ALA A 101 13.22 -13.52 -0.86
N LEU A 102 12.90 -12.22 -1.02
CA LEU A 102 13.05 -11.44 -2.25
C LEU A 102 12.23 -11.98 -3.44
N LEU A 103 11.05 -12.56 -3.18
CA LEU A 103 10.13 -13.01 -4.23
C LEU A 103 9.06 -11.93 -4.53
N PRO A 104 8.83 -11.58 -5.82
CA PRO A 104 7.86 -10.56 -6.23
C PRO A 104 6.40 -11.01 -6.06
N ASP A 105 6.13 -12.31 -6.18
CA ASP A 105 4.77 -12.88 -6.12
C ASP A 105 4.44 -13.51 -4.76
N ALA A 106 5.30 -13.34 -3.75
CA ALA A 106 5.03 -13.84 -2.41
C ALA A 106 3.71 -13.28 -1.88
N GLN A 107 2.85 -14.15 -1.36
CA GLN A 107 1.58 -13.77 -0.77
C GLN A 107 1.40 -14.47 0.57
N SER A 108 1.08 -13.71 1.62
CA SER A 108 0.75 -14.29 2.93
C SER A 108 -0.72 -14.71 2.98
N ALA A 109 -1.03 -15.61 3.92
CA ALA A 109 -2.40 -15.98 4.25
C ALA A 109 -3.29 -14.79 4.65
N HIS A 110 -2.67 -13.67 5.06
CA HIS A 110 -3.35 -12.46 5.53
C HIS A 110 -3.31 -11.32 4.49
N GLY A 111 -3.05 -11.63 3.21
CA GLY A 111 -3.21 -10.69 2.09
C GLY A 111 -2.04 -9.72 1.87
N ALA A 112 -0.92 -9.90 2.57
CA ALA A 112 0.33 -9.20 2.28
C ALA A 112 0.94 -9.73 0.97
N VAL A 113 1.54 -8.84 0.16
CA VAL A 113 2.06 -9.22 -1.16
C VAL A 113 3.44 -8.60 -1.42
N GLY A 114 4.25 -9.35 -2.18
CA GLY A 114 5.47 -8.91 -2.82
C GLY A 114 6.68 -8.84 -1.90
N TYR A 115 7.72 -8.14 -2.39
CA TYR A 115 9.06 -8.10 -1.79
C TYR A 115 9.06 -7.70 -0.31
N TRP A 116 8.15 -6.81 0.04
CA TRP A 116 8.07 -6.18 1.37
C TRP A 116 6.83 -6.61 2.15
N GLN A 117 6.07 -7.60 1.65
CA GLN A 117 4.83 -8.10 2.25
C GLN A 117 3.89 -6.99 2.75
N LEU A 118 3.65 -5.99 1.90
CA LEU A 118 2.74 -4.90 2.25
C LEU A 118 1.28 -5.35 2.07
N LYS A 119 0.44 -5.10 3.07
CA LYS A 119 -1.03 -5.20 2.91
C LYS A 119 -1.51 -4.16 1.91
N ARG A 120 -2.63 -4.42 1.22
CA ARG A 120 -3.12 -3.54 0.15
C ARG A 120 -3.37 -2.13 0.68
N GLU A 121 -4.04 -2.02 1.83
CA GLU A 121 -4.42 -0.76 2.47
C GLU A 121 -3.17 0.05 2.85
N THR A 122 -2.18 -0.63 3.43
CA THR A 122 -0.88 -0.05 3.78
C THR A 122 -0.12 0.40 2.54
N ALA A 123 -0.05 -0.44 1.51
CA ALA A 123 0.62 -0.12 0.26
C ALA A 123 0.02 1.12 -0.43
N THR A 124 -1.31 1.19 -0.53
CA THR A 124 -2.00 2.36 -1.10
C THR A 124 -1.78 3.61 -0.26
N GLY A 125 -1.80 3.50 1.08
CA GLY A 125 -1.50 4.61 1.99
C GLY A 125 -0.06 5.13 1.87
N LEU A 126 0.87 4.26 1.47
CA LEU A 126 2.27 4.59 1.19
C LEU A 126 2.48 5.07 -0.25
N GLY A 127 1.41 5.25 -1.02
CA GLY A 127 1.44 5.76 -2.39
C GLY A 127 1.84 4.75 -3.45
N LEU A 128 1.68 3.45 -3.19
CA LEU A 128 1.78 2.40 -4.19
C LEU A 128 0.46 2.24 -4.93
N ARG A 129 0.53 2.06 -6.25
CA ARG A 129 -0.61 1.71 -7.07
C ARG A 129 -0.92 0.22 -6.92
N VAL A 130 -2.10 -0.08 -6.40
CA VAL A 130 -2.60 -1.46 -6.25
C VAL A 130 -4.04 -1.53 -6.77
N ASP A 131 -4.19 -1.88 -8.05
CA ASP A 131 -5.47 -2.02 -8.74
C ASP A 131 -5.53 -3.32 -9.57
N GLY A 132 -6.60 -3.50 -10.35
CA GLY A 132 -6.80 -4.71 -11.17
C GLY A 132 -5.84 -4.85 -12.34
N ALA A 133 -5.08 -3.81 -12.69
CA ALA A 133 -4.11 -3.82 -13.78
C ALA A 133 -2.66 -3.82 -13.27
N VAL A 134 -2.38 -3.16 -12.14
CA VAL A 134 -1.03 -2.98 -11.58
C VAL A 134 -1.03 -3.23 -10.08
N ASP A 135 -0.10 -4.07 -9.62
CA ASP A 135 0.20 -4.24 -8.20
C ASP A 135 1.67 -3.90 -7.95
N GLU A 136 1.95 -2.64 -7.61
CA GLU A 136 3.31 -2.15 -7.37
C GLU A 136 3.99 -2.75 -6.14
N ARG A 137 3.26 -3.49 -5.29
CA ARG A 137 3.86 -4.29 -4.20
C ARG A 137 4.80 -5.36 -4.76
N LYS A 138 4.54 -5.83 -5.99
CA LYS A 138 5.36 -6.79 -6.72
C LYS A 138 6.51 -6.16 -7.49
N HIS A 139 6.57 -4.83 -7.58
CA HIS A 139 7.64 -4.13 -8.30
C HIS A 139 8.73 -3.72 -7.31
N LEU A 140 9.97 -4.17 -7.52
CA LEU A 140 11.06 -4.03 -6.54
C LEU A 140 11.31 -2.57 -6.12
N ALA A 141 11.58 -1.67 -7.07
CA ALA A 141 11.87 -0.27 -6.73
C ALA A 141 10.66 0.45 -6.12
N ALA A 142 9.47 0.32 -6.72
CA ALA A 142 8.24 0.91 -6.19
C ALA A 142 7.93 0.43 -4.77
N SER A 143 7.84 -0.88 -4.55
CA SER A 143 7.58 -1.46 -3.22
C SER A 143 8.66 -1.07 -2.19
N THR A 144 9.93 -0.95 -2.59
CA THR A 144 11.00 -0.45 -1.73
C THR A 144 10.80 1.02 -1.35
N ARG A 145 10.36 1.87 -2.27
CA ARG A 145 9.97 3.26 -1.94
C ARG A 145 8.82 3.29 -0.94
N GLY A 146 7.84 2.40 -1.09
CA GLY A 146 6.74 2.23 -0.14
C GLY A 146 7.23 1.82 1.25
N ALA A 147 8.05 0.77 1.35
CA ALA A 147 8.63 0.31 2.60
C ALA A 147 9.53 1.38 3.26
N ALA A 148 10.34 2.09 2.47
CA ALA A 148 11.16 3.19 2.97
C ALA A 148 10.31 4.33 3.56
N ARG A 149 9.18 4.67 2.93
CA ARG A 149 8.21 5.65 3.48
C ARG A 149 7.65 5.18 4.81
N TYR A 150 7.27 3.90 4.93
CA TYR A 150 6.77 3.33 6.17
C TYR A 150 7.83 3.45 7.28
N LEU A 151 9.04 2.96 7.03
CA LEU A 151 10.13 2.97 7.99
C LEU A 151 10.49 4.39 8.42
N THR A 152 10.49 5.34 7.49
CA THR A 152 10.75 6.75 7.79
C THR A 152 9.64 7.35 8.67
N GLN A 153 8.37 7.06 8.39
CA GLN A 153 7.24 7.51 9.21
C GLN A 153 7.31 6.92 10.62
N SER A 154 7.58 5.62 10.74
CA SER A 154 7.76 4.97 12.04
C SER A 154 8.94 5.55 12.81
N ASN A 155 10.09 5.74 12.15
CA ASN A 155 11.26 6.32 12.80
C ASN A 155 11.07 7.80 13.16
N ALA A 156 10.27 8.57 12.41
CA ALA A 156 9.95 9.93 12.80
C ALA A 156 9.17 9.99 14.13
N ALA A 157 8.31 9.00 14.39
CA ALA A 157 7.54 8.89 15.62
C ALA A 157 8.35 8.28 16.79
N LEU A 158 9.13 7.23 16.52
CA LEU A 158 9.83 6.43 17.53
C LEU A 158 11.25 6.94 17.80
N ARG A 159 11.85 7.65 16.84
CA ARG A 159 13.24 8.11 16.85
C ARG A 159 14.26 7.00 17.10
N ASN A 160 13.93 5.78 16.67
CA ASN A 160 14.77 4.60 16.78
C ASN A 160 14.48 3.64 15.62
N TRP A 161 15.52 3.20 14.91
CA TRP A 161 15.36 2.32 13.75
C TRP A 161 15.04 0.86 14.12
N LEU A 162 15.48 0.38 15.29
CA LEU A 162 15.11 -0.95 15.79
C LEU A 162 13.61 -0.99 16.14
N ASP A 163 13.10 0.07 16.76
CA ASP A 163 11.67 0.19 17.04
C ASP A 163 10.87 0.37 15.74
N ALA A 164 11.41 1.10 14.76
CA ALA A 164 10.81 1.20 13.44
C ALA A 164 10.71 -0.18 12.75
N LEU A 165 11.75 -1.02 12.85
CA LEU A 165 11.71 -2.41 12.40
C LEU A 165 10.61 -3.19 13.13
N LEU A 166 10.51 -3.09 14.45
CA LEU A 166 9.49 -3.81 15.21
C LEU A 166 8.07 -3.32 14.90
N SER A 167 7.91 -2.03 14.62
CA SER A 167 6.64 -1.45 14.19
C SER A 167 6.21 -2.02 12.84
N TYR A 168 7.14 -2.40 11.97
CA TYR A 168 6.83 -3.03 10.67
C TYR A 168 6.00 -4.31 10.85
N TYR A 169 6.30 -5.07 11.91
CA TYR A 169 5.56 -6.27 12.28
C TYR A 169 4.27 -5.99 13.07
N THR A 170 4.33 -5.08 14.05
CA THR A 170 3.24 -4.86 15.04
C THR A 170 2.26 -3.74 14.66
N GLY A 171 2.63 -2.89 13.70
CA GLY A 171 2.02 -1.59 13.47
C GLY A 171 2.49 -0.52 14.46
N LEU A 172 2.45 0.75 14.04
CA LEU A 172 2.92 1.89 14.85
C LEU A 172 2.17 2.05 16.20
N GLY A 173 0.90 1.69 16.27
CA GLY A 173 0.14 1.69 17.53
C GLY A 173 0.46 0.50 18.43
N GLY A 174 0.80 -0.64 17.83
CA GLY A 174 1.03 -1.91 18.52
C GLY A 174 2.46 -2.08 19.05
N VAL A 175 3.41 -1.25 18.61
CA VAL A 175 4.82 -1.35 19.03
C VAL A 175 5.05 -0.88 20.46
N ARG A 176 4.17 -0.03 20.99
CA ARG A 176 4.31 0.63 22.31
C ARG A 176 4.67 -0.30 23.48
N PRO A 177 4.10 -1.51 23.63
CA PRO A 177 4.45 -2.40 24.74
C PRO A 177 5.89 -2.92 24.70
N TYR A 178 6.58 -2.78 23.56
CA TYR A 178 7.92 -3.30 23.34
C TYR A 178 8.99 -2.19 23.28
N THR A 179 8.59 -0.93 23.38
CA THR A 179 9.48 0.24 23.30
C THR A 179 9.60 0.91 24.66
N LEU A 180 10.78 1.42 24.97
CA LEU A 180 11.05 2.24 26.13
C LEU A 180 11.23 3.71 25.73
N PRO A 181 10.87 4.68 26.58
CA PRO A 181 11.14 6.09 26.31
C PRO A 181 12.63 6.40 26.07
N THR A 182 13.53 5.58 26.63
CA THR A 182 14.99 5.69 26.49
C THR A 182 15.51 5.25 25.14
N ASP A 183 14.71 4.52 24.35
CA ASP A 183 15.15 4.00 23.03
C ASP A 183 15.24 5.15 22.01
N ALA A 184 14.42 6.18 22.19
CA ALA A 184 14.39 7.34 21.30
C ALA A 184 15.73 8.09 21.28
N GLY A 185 16.42 8.02 20.14
CA GLY A 185 17.74 8.63 19.92
C GLY A 185 18.91 7.84 20.52
N ALA A 186 18.69 6.64 21.03
CA ALA A 186 19.77 5.75 21.44
C ALA A 186 20.68 5.42 20.26
N THR A 187 21.99 5.33 20.53
CA THR A 187 23.00 4.86 19.57
C THR A 187 23.47 3.44 19.87
N GLU A 188 23.17 2.96 21.07
CA GLU A 188 23.48 1.62 21.54
C GLU A 188 22.23 0.99 22.17
N MET A 189 22.00 -0.31 21.93
CA MET A 189 20.88 -1.05 22.51
C MET A 189 21.28 -2.47 22.90
N ALA A 190 20.75 -2.93 24.03
CA ALA A 190 20.89 -4.32 24.45
C ALA A 190 19.86 -5.21 23.74
N ILE A 191 20.32 -6.35 23.23
CA ILE A 191 19.46 -7.41 22.69
C ILE A 191 19.49 -8.57 23.67
N THR A 192 18.32 -8.89 24.21
CA THR A 192 18.12 -9.90 25.26
C THR A 192 17.29 -11.08 24.75
N ALA A 193 17.14 -12.11 25.58
CA ALA A 193 16.28 -13.26 25.24
C ALA A 193 14.80 -12.88 25.07
N ASP A 194 14.36 -11.81 25.74
CA ASP A 194 12.99 -11.28 25.67
C ASP A 194 12.76 -10.37 24.46
N THR A 195 13.82 -10.06 23.70
CA THR A 195 13.70 -9.28 22.47
C THR A 195 12.80 -10.01 21.47
N SER A 196 11.96 -9.24 20.77
CA SER A 196 10.98 -9.79 19.83
C SER A 196 11.60 -10.83 18.88
N PRO A 197 10.98 -12.01 18.71
CA PRO A 197 11.45 -13.03 17.76
C PRO A 197 11.62 -12.50 16.34
N TYR A 198 10.87 -11.46 15.97
CA TYR A 198 10.97 -10.79 14.67
C TYR A 198 12.30 -10.05 14.50
N VAL A 199 12.77 -9.37 15.55
CA VAL A 199 14.08 -8.70 15.57
C VAL A 199 15.20 -9.73 15.60
N LEU A 200 15.09 -10.78 16.41
CA LEU A 200 16.10 -11.85 16.44
C LEU A 200 16.24 -12.56 15.07
N MET A 201 15.14 -12.74 14.34
CA MET A 201 15.18 -13.26 12.96
C MET A 201 15.87 -12.27 12.02
N PHE A 202 15.60 -10.97 12.14
CA PHE A 202 16.22 -9.96 11.30
C PHE A 202 17.74 -9.92 11.46
N LEU A 203 18.23 -9.97 12.71
CA LEU A 203 19.66 -10.05 12.99
C LEU A 203 20.26 -11.35 12.42
N ALA A 204 19.55 -12.47 12.51
CA ALA A 204 19.98 -13.73 11.91
C ALA A 204 20.07 -13.65 10.38
N GLN A 205 19.14 -12.96 9.72
CA GLN A 205 19.19 -12.70 8.27
C GLN A 205 20.43 -11.87 7.91
N LYS A 206 20.70 -10.78 8.64
CA LYS A 206 21.91 -9.97 8.42
C LYS A 206 23.18 -10.83 8.57
N VAL A 207 23.36 -11.50 9.71
CA VAL A 207 24.58 -12.28 9.99
C VAL A 207 24.77 -13.43 9.01
N ALA A 208 23.68 -14.09 8.57
CA ALA A 208 23.78 -15.19 7.61
C ALA A 208 24.11 -14.71 6.19
N PHE A 209 23.48 -13.63 5.72
CA PHE A 209 23.56 -13.22 4.32
C PHE A 209 24.66 -12.18 4.03
N GLU A 210 25.00 -11.30 4.98
CA GLU A 210 26.03 -10.28 4.82
C GLU A 210 27.40 -10.82 4.34
N PRO A 211 27.97 -11.88 4.94
CA PRO A 211 29.25 -12.41 4.47
C PRO A 211 29.16 -13.18 3.15
N ALA A 212 27.96 -13.53 2.69
CA ALA A 212 27.75 -14.30 1.47
C ALA A 212 27.41 -13.43 0.25
N CYS A 213 26.76 -12.27 0.47
CA CYS A 213 26.38 -11.35 -0.60
C CYS A 213 27.59 -10.55 -1.11
N GLY A 214 27.58 -10.19 -2.39
CA GLY A 214 28.65 -9.45 -3.06
C GLY A 214 29.86 -10.30 -3.47
N LEU A 215 29.89 -11.59 -3.08
CA LEU A 215 30.96 -12.53 -3.43
C LEU A 215 30.64 -13.36 -4.68
N ASN A 216 29.45 -13.23 -5.26
CA ASN A 216 29.08 -13.98 -6.46
C ASN A 216 29.83 -13.49 -7.71
N PRO A 217 30.63 -14.35 -8.37
CA PRO A 217 31.38 -13.98 -9.57
C PRO A 217 30.53 -13.98 -10.86
N HIS A 218 29.20 -14.10 -10.78
CA HIS A 218 28.32 -14.35 -11.94
C HIS A 218 27.44 -13.14 -12.35
N PRO A 219 28.00 -12.18 -13.12
CA PRO A 219 27.20 -11.23 -13.90
C PRO A 219 26.41 -11.90 -15.05
N ALA A 220 26.54 -13.22 -15.25
CA ALA A 220 25.83 -13.98 -16.27
C ALA A 220 24.40 -14.37 -15.85
N ARG A 221 24.17 -14.77 -14.59
CA ARG A 221 22.82 -15.06 -14.08
C ARG A 221 22.01 -13.77 -13.92
N LEU A 222 22.67 -12.66 -13.59
CA LEU A 222 22.07 -11.32 -13.65
C LEU A 222 21.63 -10.92 -15.06
N ARG A 223 22.37 -11.32 -16.10
CA ARG A 223 21.99 -11.09 -17.50
C ARG A 223 20.80 -11.95 -17.93
N GLU A 224 20.74 -13.19 -17.45
CA GLU A 224 19.60 -14.08 -17.65
C GLU A 224 18.33 -13.57 -16.94
N LEU A 225 18.46 -13.15 -15.69
CA LEU A 225 17.36 -12.53 -14.92
C LEU A 225 16.87 -11.23 -15.56
N ARG A 226 17.76 -10.36 -16.07
CA ARG A 226 17.36 -9.17 -16.85
C ARG A 226 16.53 -9.49 -18.09
N GLY A 227 16.71 -10.67 -18.68
CA GLY A 227 15.93 -11.13 -19.84
C GLY A 227 14.54 -11.66 -19.47
N GLN A 228 14.28 -11.95 -18.19
CA GLN A 228 12.99 -12.42 -17.71
C GLN A 228 12.03 -11.23 -17.54
N ARG A 229 10.78 -11.44 -17.96
CA ARG A 229 9.74 -10.41 -17.95
C ARG A 229 9.48 -9.83 -16.56
N ASP A 230 9.72 -10.63 -15.52
CA ASP A 230 9.51 -10.31 -14.11
C ASP A 230 10.55 -9.31 -13.54
N PHE A 231 11.64 -9.04 -14.26
CA PHE A 231 12.73 -8.15 -13.84
C PHE A 231 12.96 -6.97 -14.79
N ASN A 232 12.02 -6.70 -15.72
CA ASN A 232 12.07 -5.52 -16.57
C ASN A 232 11.43 -4.30 -15.87
N TYR A 233 12.24 -3.57 -15.10
CA TYR A 233 11.82 -2.38 -14.33
C TYR A 233 11.84 -1.08 -15.14
N ALA A 234 11.77 -1.13 -16.48
CA ALA A 234 11.65 0.08 -17.29
C ALA A 234 10.33 0.77 -16.95
N GLU A 235 10.40 1.88 -16.20
CA GLU A 235 9.25 2.70 -15.85
C GLU A 235 8.60 3.24 -17.12
N ALA A 236 7.47 2.65 -17.54
CA ALA A 236 6.54 3.35 -18.40
C ALA A 236 5.87 4.43 -17.55
N VAL A 237 6.46 5.62 -17.51
CA VAL A 237 5.81 6.80 -16.90
C VAL A 237 4.43 6.92 -17.56
N PRO A 238 3.32 6.69 -16.83
CA PRO A 238 2.02 6.84 -17.45
C PRO A 238 1.89 8.28 -17.91
N ARG A 239 1.37 8.51 -19.12
CA ARG A 239 0.96 9.85 -19.55
C ARG A 239 -0.16 10.30 -18.61
N LEU A 240 0.23 11.00 -17.54
CA LEU A 240 -0.70 11.61 -16.60
C LEU A 240 -1.61 12.56 -17.38
N SER A 241 -2.92 12.47 -17.13
CA SER A 241 -3.89 13.40 -17.68
C SER A 241 -3.54 14.82 -17.24
N ALA A 242 -3.92 15.83 -18.03
CA ALA A 242 -3.84 17.24 -17.61
C ALA A 242 -4.52 17.48 -16.25
N TRP A 243 -5.51 16.64 -15.92
CA TRP A 243 -6.21 16.63 -14.64
C TRP A 243 -5.39 16.04 -13.48
N ASP A 244 -4.62 14.97 -13.72
CA ASP A 244 -3.77 14.35 -12.70
C ASP A 244 -2.60 15.27 -12.34
N LEU A 245 -2.01 15.92 -13.35
CA LEU A 245 -0.94 16.91 -13.18
C LEU A 245 -1.43 18.18 -12.46
N PHE A 246 -2.68 18.56 -12.67
CA PHE A 246 -3.31 19.69 -11.98
C PHE A 246 -3.46 19.42 -10.48
N TRP A 247 -4.04 18.27 -10.10
CA TRP A 247 -4.21 17.91 -8.68
C TRP A 247 -2.89 17.64 -7.96
N ALA A 248 -1.92 17.03 -8.62
CA ALA A 248 -0.59 16.84 -8.05
C ALA A 248 0.07 18.18 -7.69
N ARG A 249 -0.02 19.17 -8.57
CA ARG A 249 0.50 20.53 -8.32
C ARG A 249 -0.30 21.29 -7.26
N LEU A 250 -1.61 21.08 -7.20
CA LEU A 250 -2.47 21.69 -6.19
C LEU A 250 -2.13 21.16 -4.80
N TRP A 251 -1.99 19.83 -4.66
CA TRP A 251 -1.60 19.21 -3.38
C TRP A 251 -0.18 19.57 -2.97
N GLN A 252 0.75 19.68 -3.92
CA GLN A 252 2.11 20.16 -3.63
C GLN A 252 2.12 21.60 -3.10
N ARG A 253 1.24 22.49 -3.62
CA ARG A 253 1.10 23.86 -3.08
C ARG A 253 0.44 23.87 -1.70
N VAL A 254 -0.56 23.03 -1.47
CA VAL A 254 -1.23 22.92 -0.17
C VAL A 254 -0.26 22.39 0.89
N GLN A 255 0.53 21.37 0.56
CA GLN A 255 1.56 20.82 1.46
C GLN A 255 2.66 21.83 1.73
N ASN A 256 3.17 22.52 0.70
CA ASN A 256 4.19 23.56 0.88
C ASN A 256 3.68 24.79 1.67
N TRP A 257 2.37 25.04 1.68
CA TRP A 257 1.75 26.09 2.49
C TRP A 257 1.56 25.63 3.95
N LEU A 258 1.24 24.34 4.16
CA LEU A 258 1.17 23.74 5.50
C LEU A 258 2.55 23.56 6.15
N ASP A 259 3.61 23.34 5.38
CA ASP A 259 4.99 23.12 5.89
C ASP A 259 5.73 24.40 6.30
N GLN A 260 5.14 25.60 6.15
CA GLN A 260 5.79 26.85 6.58
C GLN A 260 5.72 27.05 8.11
N ARG A 261 6.72 26.50 8.82
CA ARG A 261 7.43 26.98 10.03
C ARG A 261 6.76 28.01 10.98
N THR A 262 5.45 27.91 11.22
CA THR A 262 4.72 28.71 12.25
C THR A 262 3.81 27.81 13.10
N TYR A 263 4.28 26.58 13.36
CA TYR A 263 3.44 25.40 13.63
C TYR A 263 3.15 25.09 15.12
N THR A 264 3.32 26.04 16.04
CA THR A 264 3.06 25.79 17.48
C THR A 264 2.04 26.73 18.12
N HIS A 265 1.87 27.95 17.60
CA HIS A 265 0.97 28.93 18.21
C HIS A 265 -0.48 28.83 17.74
N PHE A 266 -0.72 28.52 16.47
CA PHE A 266 -2.08 28.49 15.92
C PHE A 266 -2.96 27.43 16.60
N TRP A 267 -2.52 26.17 16.63
CA TRP A 267 -3.28 25.09 17.24
C TRP A 267 -3.51 25.29 18.74
N ARG A 268 -2.54 25.88 19.46
CA ARG A 268 -2.70 26.19 20.89
C ARG A 268 -3.83 27.18 21.14
N TRP A 269 -3.90 28.26 20.35
CA TRP A 269 -4.99 29.23 20.45
C TRP A 269 -6.34 28.67 19.98
N VAL A 270 -6.33 27.78 18.97
CA VAL A 270 -7.53 27.06 18.54
C VAL A 270 -8.05 26.14 19.67
N PHE A 271 -7.16 25.42 20.36
CA PHE A 271 -7.55 24.59 21.50
C PHE A 271 -8.05 25.43 22.69
N TYR A 272 -7.41 26.56 23.01
CA TYR A 272 -7.91 27.47 24.04
C TYR A 272 -9.27 28.08 23.67
N ALA A 273 -9.47 28.50 22.42
CA ALA A 273 -10.75 29.01 21.95
C ALA A 273 -11.85 27.94 22.02
N LEU A 274 -11.55 26.70 21.64
CA LEU A 274 -12.47 25.57 21.76
C LEU A 274 -12.79 25.23 23.22
N PHE A 275 -11.79 25.29 24.10
CA PHE A 275 -11.98 25.02 25.53
C PHE A 275 -12.83 26.10 26.20
N VAL A 276 -12.59 27.38 25.88
CA VAL A 276 -13.42 28.50 26.33
C VAL A 276 -14.83 28.40 25.77
N ALA A 277 -14.98 28.10 24.48
CA ALA A 277 -16.29 27.92 23.85
C ALA A 277 -17.06 26.74 24.46
N ALA A 278 -16.39 25.64 24.78
CA ALA A 278 -16.99 24.50 25.49
C ALA A 278 -17.42 24.87 26.90
N GLY A 279 -16.60 25.61 27.66
CA GLY A 279 -16.96 26.12 28.99
C GLY A 279 -18.15 27.07 28.94
N VAL A 280 -18.16 28.01 28.00
CA VAL A 280 -19.27 28.94 27.77
C VAL A 280 -20.54 28.18 27.37
N PHE A 281 -20.43 27.17 26.51
CA PHE A 281 -21.57 26.32 26.13
C PHE A 281 -22.12 25.53 27.33
N VAL A 282 -21.25 24.98 28.19
CA VAL A 282 -21.67 24.28 29.41
C VAL A 282 -22.38 25.23 30.37
N VAL A 283 -21.86 26.45 30.58
CA VAL A 283 -22.49 27.46 31.43
C VAL A 283 -23.84 27.91 30.87
N LEU A 284 -23.92 28.18 29.57
CA LEU A 284 -25.17 28.58 28.92
C LEU A 284 -26.22 27.46 28.93
N LYS A 285 -25.79 26.20 28.80
CA LYS A 285 -26.67 25.03 28.94
C LYS A 285 -27.12 24.79 30.39
N LEU A 286 -26.26 25.07 31.37
CA LEU A 286 -26.59 24.98 32.79
C LEU A 286 -27.63 26.04 33.21
N LEU A 287 -27.56 27.23 32.61
CA LEU A 287 -28.45 28.35 32.88
C LEU A 287 -29.76 28.32 32.06
N GLN A 288 -30.02 27.25 31.30
CA GLN A 288 -31.18 27.10 30.41
C GLN A 288 -31.42 28.33 29.51
N VAL A 289 -30.34 28.98 29.05
CA VAL A 289 -30.45 30.16 28.18
C VAL A 289 -30.72 29.69 26.74
N ASP A 290 -31.87 30.07 26.21
CA ASP A 290 -32.24 29.81 24.81
C ASP A 290 -31.41 30.69 23.86
N LEU A 291 -30.31 30.13 23.35
CA LEU A 291 -29.41 30.78 22.39
C LEU A 291 -29.88 30.66 20.93
N THR A 292 -31.11 30.24 20.71
CA THR A 292 -31.67 29.94 19.38
C THR A 292 -31.88 31.18 18.50
N GLY A 293 -31.71 32.40 19.04
CA GLY A 293 -31.90 33.67 18.31
C GLY A 293 -30.65 34.48 17.94
N VAL A 294 -29.45 34.16 18.47
CA VAL A 294 -28.28 35.06 18.38
C VAL A 294 -27.30 34.68 17.25
N PHE A 295 -27.32 33.43 16.78
CA PHE A 295 -26.53 33.03 15.61
C PHE A 295 -27.43 32.94 14.39
N GLY A 296 -27.31 33.95 13.52
CA GLY A 296 -28.00 34.05 12.24
C GLY A 296 -27.96 32.75 11.43
N ARG A 297 -29.04 32.51 10.70
CA ARG A 297 -29.34 31.32 9.89
C ARG A 297 -28.11 30.80 9.11
N GLY A 298 -27.46 29.78 9.65
CA GLY A 298 -26.61 28.87 8.87
C GLY A 298 -27.48 27.97 7.98
N PRO A 299 -26.95 27.48 6.85
CA PRO A 299 -27.70 26.57 5.99
C PRO A 299 -28.09 25.35 6.81
N ARG A 300 -29.37 24.97 6.72
CA ARG A 300 -29.90 23.75 7.34
C ARG A 300 -29.01 22.58 6.91
N ARG A 301 -28.16 22.10 7.81
CA ARG A 301 -27.61 20.75 7.71
C ARG A 301 -28.81 19.83 7.96
N ALA A 302 -29.36 19.29 6.89
CA ALA A 302 -30.30 18.20 7.00
C ALA A 302 -29.60 17.08 7.78
N PRO A 303 -30.21 16.52 8.84
CA PRO A 303 -29.68 15.34 9.47
C PRO A 303 -29.65 14.25 8.39
N LEU A 304 -28.47 13.70 8.12
CA LEU A 304 -28.38 12.41 7.45
C LEU A 304 -28.92 11.38 8.44
N ALA A 305 -30.25 11.24 8.47
CA ALA A 305 -30.86 10.02 8.92
C ALA A 305 -30.34 8.93 7.99
N TYR A 306 -29.47 8.09 8.53
CA TYR A 306 -29.14 6.82 7.90
C TYR A 306 -30.41 5.97 7.95
N ASP A 307 -31.27 6.16 6.96
CA ASP A 307 -32.45 5.32 6.78
C ASP A 307 -31.98 4.10 6.00
N ALA A 308 -31.83 2.99 6.72
CA ALA A 308 -31.50 1.67 6.19
C ALA A 308 -32.63 1.08 5.31
N THR A 309 -33.58 1.91 4.87
CA THR A 309 -34.80 1.52 4.16
C THR A 309 -34.65 1.47 2.65
N ALA A 310 -33.51 1.87 2.10
CA ALA A 310 -33.27 1.88 0.64
C ALA A 310 -32.21 0.87 0.19
N GLU A 311 -32.18 -0.32 0.81
CA GLU A 311 -31.39 -1.42 0.24
C GLU A 311 -31.95 -1.90 -1.09
N ASN A 312 -33.23 -1.64 -1.40
CA ASN A 312 -33.83 -1.98 -2.70
C ASN A 312 -33.84 -0.78 -3.67
N ILE A 313 -32.99 -0.85 -4.72
CA ILE A 313 -32.93 0.20 -5.74
C ILE A 313 -34.26 0.37 -6.52
N HIS A 314 -35.18 -0.59 -6.47
CA HIS A 314 -36.45 -0.53 -7.20
C HIS A 314 -37.57 0.22 -6.45
N GLU A 315 -37.41 0.48 -5.15
CA GLU A 315 -38.41 1.12 -4.30
C GLU A 315 -38.18 2.64 -4.14
N VAL A 316 -37.06 3.16 -4.68
CA VAL A 316 -36.65 4.56 -4.54
C VAL A 316 -37.16 5.41 -5.70
N ASP A 317 -37.92 6.48 -5.39
CA ASP A 317 -38.19 7.55 -6.35
C ASP A 317 -36.96 8.45 -6.53
N PHE A 318 -36.06 8.04 -7.42
CA PHE A 318 -34.84 8.78 -7.70
C PHE A 318 -35.09 10.19 -8.23
N THR A 319 -36.23 10.44 -8.90
CA THR A 319 -36.53 11.76 -9.48
C THR A 319 -36.81 12.77 -8.37
N ALA A 320 -37.69 12.42 -7.43
CA ALA A 320 -38.00 13.27 -6.28
C ALA A 320 -36.80 13.43 -5.34
N ARG A 321 -36.08 12.34 -5.06
CA ARG A 321 -34.93 12.34 -4.13
C ARG A 321 -33.72 13.12 -4.67
N LEU A 322 -33.46 13.07 -5.98
CA LEU A 322 -32.41 13.88 -6.59
C LEU A 322 -32.77 15.37 -6.56
N ALA A 323 -34.02 15.73 -6.84
CA ALA A 323 -34.49 17.11 -6.74
C ALA A 323 -34.37 17.66 -5.31
N GLU A 324 -34.68 16.83 -4.30
CA GLU A 324 -34.50 17.16 -2.88
C GLU A 324 -33.01 17.37 -2.52
N ALA A 325 -32.14 16.48 -2.97
CA ALA A 325 -30.69 16.59 -2.74
C ALA A 325 -30.09 17.85 -3.40
N GLU A 326 -30.56 18.19 -4.60
CA GLU A 326 -30.16 19.41 -5.32
C GLU A 326 -30.69 20.68 -4.62
N ALA A 327 -31.96 20.68 -4.18
CA ALA A 327 -32.58 21.80 -3.46
C ALA A 327 -31.90 22.07 -2.10
N THR A 328 -31.41 21.02 -1.44
CA THR A 328 -30.70 21.12 -0.15
C THR A 328 -29.19 21.32 -0.30
N SER A 329 -28.68 21.45 -1.54
CA SER A 329 -27.24 21.50 -1.85
C SER A 329 -26.44 20.32 -1.28
N ASN A 330 -27.10 19.18 -1.05
CA ASN A 330 -26.48 17.95 -0.59
C ASN A 330 -25.96 17.15 -1.78
N PHE A 331 -24.92 17.68 -2.42
CA PHE A 331 -24.35 17.12 -3.65
C PHE A 331 -23.78 15.71 -3.45
N ARG A 332 -23.28 15.38 -2.24
CA ARG A 332 -22.79 14.03 -1.91
C ARG A 332 -23.93 13.00 -1.96
N LEU A 333 -25.08 13.33 -1.37
CA LEU A 333 -26.30 12.52 -1.50
C LEU A 333 -26.76 12.44 -2.95
N GLY A 334 -26.69 13.56 -3.68
CA GLY A 334 -27.03 13.60 -5.11
C GLY A 334 -26.16 12.67 -5.97
N VAL A 335 -24.85 12.57 -5.69
CA VAL A 335 -23.94 11.64 -6.39
C VAL A 335 -24.32 10.19 -6.10
N ARG A 336 -24.60 9.85 -4.83
CA ARG A 336 -25.06 8.50 -4.46
C ARG A 336 -26.37 8.13 -5.15
N LEU A 337 -27.38 8.99 -5.07
CA LEU A 337 -28.67 8.74 -5.70
C LEU A 337 -28.54 8.59 -7.22
N GLY A 338 -27.70 9.44 -7.84
CA GLY A 338 -27.43 9.35 -9.28
C GLY A 338 -26.69 8.08 -9.68
N TYR A 339 -25.86 7.52 -8.80
CA TYR A 339 -25.17 6.25 -9.03
C TYR A 339 -26.11 5.04 -8.85
N LEU A 340 -26.95 5.05 -7.81
CA LEU A 340 -27.97 4.01 -7.61
C LEU A 340 -29.00 3.98 -8.74
N GLN A 341 -29.41 5.15 -9.24
CA GLN A 341 -30.27 5.26 -10.42
C GLN A 341 -29.64 4.60 -11.65
N LEU A 342 -28.32 4.77 -11.83
CA LEU A 342 -27.56 4.16 -12.92
C LEU A 342 -27.47 2.64 -12.79
N LEU A 343 -27.24 2.12 -11.58
CA LEU A 343 -27.32 0.68 -11.31
C LEU A 343 -28.70 0.11 -11.63
N LYS A 344 -29.78 0.83 -11.28
CA LYS A 344 -31.14 0.43 -11.66
C LYS A 344 -31.32 0.38 -13.17
N GLN A 345 -30.85 1.38 -13.92
CA GLN A 345 -30.94 1.39 -15.38
C GLN A 345 -30.17 0.23 -16.02
N LEU A 346 -29.00 -0.12 -15.46
CA LEU A 346 -28.22 -1.26 -15.91
C LEU A 346 -28.93 -2.60 -15.61
N ALA A 347 -29.55 -2.72 -14.43
CA ALA A 347 -30.30 -3.90 -14.03
C ALA A 347 -31.57 -4.07 -14.88
N ASP A 348 -32.37 -3.00 -15.04
CA ASP A 348 -33.57 -2.97 -15.88
C ASP A 348 -33.24 -3.30 -17.36
N GLY A 349 -32.05 -2.89 -17.83
CA GLY A 349 -31.55 -3.20 -19.17
C GLY A 349 -30.95 -4.60 -19.34
N GLY A 350 -30.88 -5.40 -18.27
CA GLY A 350 -30.30 -6.75 -18.29
C GLY A 350 -28.77 -6.78 -18.44
N PHE A 351 -28.09 -5.68 -18.12
CA PHE A 351 -26.62 -5.59 -18.21
C PHE A 351 -25.91 -6.09 -16.94
N ILE A 352 -26.59 -6.05 -15.81
CA ILE A 352 -26.10 -6.53 -14.52
C ILE A 352 -27.21 -7.26 -13.78
N ASP A 353 -26.83 -8.21 -12.93
CA ASP A 353 -27.72 -8.80 -11.92
C ASP A 353 -27.50 -8.08 -10.58
N TRP A 354 -28.45 -7.20 -10.24
CA TRP A 354 -28.35 -6.37 -9.06
C TRP A 354 -28.69 -7.16 -7.79
N GLN A 355 -27.82 -7.04 -6.78
CA GLN A 355 -27.99 -7.65 -5.46
C GLN A 355 -27.51 -6.65 -4.38
N PRO A 356 -28.22 -6.51 -3.24
CA PRO A 356 -27.89 -5.52 -2.20
C PRO A 356 -26.46 -5.60 -1.63
N ASN A 357 -25.89 -6.81 -1.59
CA ASN A 357 -24.59 -7.12 -0.99
C ASN A 357 -23.43 -7.22 -2.00
N LYS A 358 -23.66 -6.88 -3.27
CA LYS A 358 -22.67 -7.00 -4.35
C LYS A 358 -21.83 -5.74 -4.49
N THR A 359 -20.53 -5.89 -4.70
CA THR A 359 -19.60 -4.75 -4.77
C THR A 359 -19.71 -4.01 -6.10
N ASN A 360 -19.37 -2.72 -6.12
CA ASN A 360 -19.39 -1.92 -7.36
C ASN A 360 -18.51 -2.53 -8.47
N HIS A 361 -17.36 -3.08 -8.08
CA HIS A 361 -16.45 -3.75 -9.00
C HIS A 361 -17.00 -5.07 -9.56
N ALA A 362 -17.90 -5.75 -8.82
CA ALA A 362 -18.57 -6.93 -9.34
C ALA A 362 -19.52 -6.57 -10.49
N TYR A 363 -20.28 -5.47 -10.39
CA TYR A 363 -21.11 -4.98 -11.51
C TYR A 363 -20.25 -4.59 -12.74
N LEU A 364 -19.07 -4.02 -12.52
CA LEU A 364 -18.11 -3.74 -13.60
C LEU A 364 -17.62 -5.00 -14.30
N ALA A 365 -17.54 -6.14 -13.60
CA ALA A 365 -17.10 -7.41 -14.16
C ALA A 365 -18.16 -8.06 -15.05
N GLU A 366 -19.44 -7.81 -14.78
CA GLU A 366 -20.59 -8.33 -15.55
C GLU A 366 -20.76 -7.65 -16.91
N LEU A 367 -20.32 -6.39 -17.02
CA LEU A 367 -20.35 -5.68 -18.29
C LEU A 367 -19.38 -6.27 -19.31
N PRO A 368 -19.72 -6.26 -20.62
CA PRO A 368 -18.84 -6.73 -21.68
C PRO A 368 -17.45 -6.10 -21.59
N ALA A 369 -16.40 -6.93 -21.71
CA ALA A 369 -15.01 -6.48 -21.60
C ALA A 369 -14.60 -5.47 -22.69
N GLN A 370 -15.35 -5.43 -23.80
CA GLN A 370 -15.10 -4.58 -24.95
C GLN A 370 -16.33 -3.68 -25.19
N GLY A 371 -16.12 -2.36 -25.20
CA GLY A 371 -17.17 -1.37 -25.47
C GLY A 371 -17.04 -0.09 -24.64
N PRO A 372 -17.59 1.05 -25.12
CA PRO A 372 -17.54 2.33 -24.41
C PRO A 372 -18.27 2.28 -23.06
N LEU A 373 -19.34 1.46 -22.97
CA LEU A 373 -20.17 1.32 -21.77
C LEU A 373 -19.36 0.94 -20.51
N ARG A 374 -18.44 -0.03 -20.61
CA ARG A 374 -17.64 -0.47 -19.46
C ARG A 374 -16.57 0.55 -19.06
N ALA A 375 -16.05 1.33 -20.02
CA ALA A 375 -15.06 2.37 -19.75
C ALA A 375 -15.72 3.56 -19.03
N ASP A 376 -16.87 4.00 -19.52
CA ASP A 376 -17.64 5.10 -18.96
C ASP A 376 -18.21 4.74 -17.59
N PHE A 377 -18.74 3.51 -17.42
CA PHE A 377 -19.20 3.02 -16.12
C PHE A 377 -18.07 2.95 -15.10
N ARG A 378 -16.85 2.53 -15.51
CA ARG A 378 -15.68 2.50 -14.62
C ARG A 378 -15.32 3.87 -14.08
N GLU A 379 -15.33 4.89 -14.94
CA GLU A 379 -15.01 6.26 -14.53
C GLU A 379 -16.07 6.81 -13.57
N ILE A 380 -17.35 6.54 -13.81
CA ILE A 380 -18.44 6.91 -12.90
C ILE A 380 -18.33 6.17 -11.56
N THR A 381 -18.05 4.88 -11.55
CA THR A 381 -17.83 4.11 -10.31
C THR A 381 -16.68 4.69 -9.50
N ARG A 382 -15.56 5.05 -10.15
CA ARG A 382 -14.41 5.67 -9.47
C ARG A 382 -14.76 7.02 -8.84
N GLN A 383 -15.52 7.85 -9.56
CA GLN A 383 -16.01 9.14 -9.04
C GLN A 383 -16.96 8.94 -7.85
N PHE A 384 -17.89 7.98 -7.95
CA PHE A 384 -18.78 7.63 -6.85
C PHE A 384 -18.01 7.16 -5.61
N GLU A 385 -17.08 6.21 -5.75
CA GLU A 385 -16.33 5.66 -4.63
C GLU A 385 -15.49 6.72 -3.92
N TYR A 386 -14.85 7.60 -4.69
CA TYR A 386 -14.05 8.70 -4.17
C TYR A 386 -14.89 9.72 -3.41
N VAL A 387 -16.08 10.08 -3.92
CA VAL A 387 -16.99 11.03 -3.27
C VAL A 387 -17.68 10.40 -2.06
N TRP A 388 -18.11 9.15 -2.17
CA TRP A 388 -18.94 8.50 -1.18
C TRP A 388 -18.13 8.00 0.01
N TYR A 389 -17.01 7.31 -0.24
CA TYR A 389 -16.14 6.76 0.81
C TYR A 389 -15.02 7.73 1.24
N GLY A 390 -14.70 8.75 0.42
CA GLY A 390 -13.67 9.75 0.75
C GLY A 390 -14.15 10.96 1.56
N GLU A 391 -15.44 11.01 1.92
CA GLU A 391 -16.06 12.10 2.71
C GLU A 391 -15.91 13.53 2.15
N LEU A 392 -15.73 13.67 0.84
CA LEU A 392 -15.44 14.96 0.23
C LEU A 392 -16.71 15.79 -0.02
N GLY A 393 -16.65 17.08 0.33
CA GLY A 393 -17.66 18.05 -0.07
C GLY A 393 -17.49 18.44 -1.55
N LEU A 394 -18.57 18.37 -2.33
CA LEU A 394 -18.57 18.82 -3.73
C LEU A 394 -19.07 20.25 -3.82
N THR A 395 -18.51 21.02 -4.75
CA THR A 395 -19.10 22.27 -5.22
C THR A 395 -20.18 22.00 -6.27
N ALA A 396 -21.09 22.97 -6.49
CA ALA A 396 -22.14 22.85 -7.50
C ALA A 396 -21.60 22.57 -8.91
N GLY A 397 -20.47 23.17 -9.29
CA GLY A 397 -19.83 22.94 -10.59
C GLY A 397 -19.25 21.54 -10.74
N GLN A 398 -18.64 20.99 -9.68
CA GLN A 398 -18.15 19.61 -9.66
C GLN A 398 -19.31 18.60 -9.72
N TYR A 399 -20.39 18.86 -8.99
CA TYR A 399 -21.60 18.05 -9.04
C TYR A 399 -22.21 18.03 -10.46
N ALA A 400 -22.31 19.19 -11.11
CA ALA A 400 -22.82 19.28 -12.48
C ALA A 400 -21.98 18.46 -13.46
N HIS A 401 -20.65 18.46 -13.33
CA HIS A 401 -19.77 17.65 -14.16
C HIS A 401 -20.02 16.14 -14.00
N VAL A 402 -20.16 15.66 -12.75
CA VAL A 402 -20.50 14.26 -12.45
C VAL A 402 -21.86 13.90 -13.06
N ARG A 403 -22.86 14.79 -12.93
CA ARG A 403 -24.20 14.58 -13.50
C ARG A 403 -24.19 14.52 -15.03
N THR A 404 -23.36 15.30 -15.70
CA THR A 404 -23.20 15.22 -17.16
C THR A 404 -22.67 13.84 -17.58
N GLY A 405 -21.68 13.29 -16.86
CA GLY A 405 -21.18 11.93 -17.11
C GLY A 405 -22.25 10.86 -16.94
N HIS A 406 -23.02 10.92 -15.85
CA HIS A 406 -24.13 9.98 -15.60
C HIS A 406 -25.20 10.07 -16.70
N ARG A 407 -25.57 11.27 -17.14
CA ARG A 407 -26.56 11.46 -18.23
C ARG A 407 -26.05 10.94 -19.57
N ALA A 408 -24.76 11.11 -19.86
CA ALA A 408 -24.15 10.58 -21.08
C ALA A 408 -24.22 9.04 -21.12
N LEU A 409 -23.89 8.37 -20.00
CA LEU A 409 -23.97 6.92 -19.90
C LEU A 409 -25.43 6.41 -19.94
N ALA A 410 -26.36 7.10 -19.25
CA ALA A 410 -27.78 6.79 -19.32
C ALA A 410 -28.33 6.89 -20.76
N GLY A 411 -27.86 7.87 -21.54
CA GLY A 411 -28.19 8.00 -22.96
C GLY A 411 -27.68 6.84 -23.82
N GLN A 412 -26.48 6.31 -23.53
CA GLN A 412 -25.95 5.12 -24.20
C GLN A 412 -26.78 3.87 -23.89
N LEU A 413 -27.26 3.73 -22.65
CA LEU A 413 -28.09 2.60 -22.22
C LEU A 413 -29.48 2.59 -22.89
N ALA A 414 -30.07 3.76 -23.12
CA ALA A 414 -31.36 3.88 -23.81
C ALA A 414 -31.30 3.47 -25.30
N GLY A 415 -30.11 3.50 -25.91
CA GLY A 415 -29.89 3.12 -27.32
C GLY A 415 -29.39 1.69 -27.54
N ALA A 416 -29.12 0.92 -26.49
CA ALA A 416 -28.56 -0.43 -26.59
C ALA A 416 -29.67 -1.51 -26.58
N PRO A 417 -29.62 -2.54 -27.46
CA PRO A 417 -30.62 -3.60 -27.45
C PRO A 417 -30.54 -4.42 -26.16
N ALA A 418 -31.68 -4.59 -25.47
CA ALA A 418 -31.78 -5.37 -24.25
C ALA A 418 -31.29 -6.81 -24.47
N ARG A 419 -30.40 -7.30 -23.60
CA ARG A 419 -30.02 -8.72 -23.59
C ARG A 419 -31.21 -9.53 -23.08
N ARG A 420 -31.73 -10.46 -23.88
CA ARG A 420 -32.67 -11.47 -23.37
C ARG A 420 -31.93 -12.38 -22.38
N PRO A 421 -32.53 -12.71 -21.22
CA PRO A 421 -31.93 -13.66 -20.29
C PRO A 421 -31.84 -15.04 -20.97
N ALA A 422 -30.71 -15.72 -20.75
CA ALA A 422 -30.44 -17.08 -21.22
C ALA A 422 -31.04 -18.13 -20.29
#